data_AF-A0A1Q6R0Z3-F1
#
_entry.id   AF-A0A1Q6R0Z3-F1
#
_cell.length_a   1.000
_cell.length_b   1.000
_cell.length_c   1.000
_cell.angle_alpha   90.00
_cell.angle_beta   90.00
_cell.angle_gamma   90.00
#
_symmetry.space_group_name_H-M   'P 1'
#
loop_
_entity.id
_entity.type
_entity.pdbx_description
1 polymer ?
#
loop_
_entity_poly.entity_id
_entity_poly.type
_entity_poly.pdbx_seq_one_letter_code
_entity_poly.pdbx_strand_id
1 'polypeptide(L)'
;MHPQFTELTPRWFKRAFIYTGSIGEFRYRFNNDAKENVIHAAVYSQLCYELAADVAEQDFPWDDDGVEALKAWLQSRYEAYCAANA
;
A
#
# COMPACT_ATOMS: atom_id res chain seq x y z
N MET A 1 -13.45 1.85 -5.59
CA MET A 1 -12.33 1.56 -4.67
C MET A 1 -12.52 0.18 -4.08
N HIS A 2 -11.45 -0.62 -3.98
CA HIS A 2 -11.49 -1.96 -3.40
C HIS A 2 -11.82 -1.89 -1.90
N PRO A 3 -12.69 -2.76 -1.36
CA PRO A 3 -13.13 -2.69 0.05
C PRO A 3 -11.97 -2.65 1.05
N GLN A 4 -10.90 -3.43 0.83
CA GLN A 4 -9.73 -3.44 1.72
C GLN A 4 -9.03 -2.08 1.83
N PHE A 5 -9.02 -1.27 0.78
CA PHE A 5 -8.38 0.05 0.82
C PHE A 5 -9.25 1.08 1.57
N THR A 6 -10.58 0.89 1.56
CA THR A 6 -11.50 1.81 2.25
C THR A 6 -11.34 1.78 3.77
N GLU A 7 -10.83 0.68 4.33
CA GLU A 7 -10.60 0.52 5.78
C GLU A 7 -9.37 1.27 6.30
N LEU A 8 -8.48 1.71 5.41
CA LEU A 8 -7.26 2.41 5.79
C LEU A 8 -7.62 3.80 6.38
N THR A 9 -7.09 4.11 7.55
CA THR A 9 -7.25 5.41 8.21
C THR A 9 -5.94 5.77 8.90
N PRO A 10 -5.64 7.05 9.19
CA PRO A 10 -4.42 7.38 9.93
C PRO A 10 -4.32 6.63 11.26
N ARG A 11 -5.45 6.41 11.94
CA ARG A 11 -5.49 5.61 13.17
C ARG A 11 -5.16 4.13 12.93
N TRP A 12 -5.58 3.57 11.80
CA TRP A 12 -5.34 2.17 11.47
C TRP A 12 -3.83 1.86 11.37
N PHE A 13 -3.03 2.77 10.83
CA PHE A 13 -1.57 2.61 10.72
C PHE A 13 -0.84 2.60 12.08
N LYS A 14 -1.51 2.97 13.17
CA LYS A 14 -0.92 2.92 14.54
C LYS A 14 -0.88 1.51 15.12
N ARG A 15 -1.43 0.51 14.42
CA ARG A 15 -1.53 -0.88 14.90
C ARG A 15 -0.22 -1.66 14.76
N ALA A 16 0.65 -1.29 13.81
CA ALA A 16 1.94 -1.95 13.57
C ALA A 16 2.90 -1.02 12.83
N PHE A 17 4.20 -1.25 12.98
CA PHE A 17 5.24 -0.55 12.21
C PHE A 17 5.35 -1.05 10.78
N ILE A 18 5.16 -2.36 10.57
CA ILE A 18 5.13 -2.97 9.25
C ILE A 18 3.78 -3.68 9.09
N TYR A 19 3.12 -3.43 7.97
CA TYR A 19 1.91 -4.13 7.58
C TYR A 19 2.05 -4.65 6.15
N THR A 20 1.56 -5.87 5.92
CA THR A 20 1.47 -6.46 4.58
C THR A 20 0.04 -6.93 4.33
N GLY A 21 -0.41 -6.82 3.10
CA GLY A 21 -1.72 -7.30 2.67
C GLY A 21 -1.71 -7.71 1.21
N SER A 22 -2.82 -8.30 0.77
CA SER A 22 -2.94 -8.77 -0.61
C SER A 22 -4.36 -8.97 -1.10
N ILE A 23 -4.52 -8.82 -2.42
CA ILE A 23 -5.74 -9.13 -3.17
C ILE A 23 -5.35 -10.09 -4.29
N GLY A 24 -5.62 -11.39 -4.15
CA GLY A 24 -5.05 -12.40 -5.05
C GLY A 24 -3.52 -12.38 -4.98
N GLU A 25 -2.86 -12.18 -6.12
CA GLU A 25 -1.39 -12.02 -6.22
C GLU A 25 -0.91 -10.57 -6.16
N PHE A 26 -1.81 -9.59 -6.11
CA PHE A 26 -1.43 -8.20 -5.85
C PHE A 26 -1.05 -8.05 -4.37
N ARG A 27 0.22 -7.74 -4.10
CA ARG A 27 0.73 -7.53 -2.74
C ARG A 27 0.93 -6.03 -2.48
N TYR A 28 0.72 -5.63 -1.24
CA TYR A 28 1.06 -4.30 -0.77
C TYR A 28 1.68 -4.35 0.63
N ARG A 29 2.64 -3.47 0.87
CA ARG A 29 3.39 -3.34 2.12
C ARG A 29 3.41 -1.88 2.56
N PHE A 30 3.30 -1.67 3.86
CA PHE A 30 3.45 -0.38 4.52
C PHE A 30 4.55 -0.50 5.58
N ASN A 31 5.53 0.38 5.53
CA ASN A 31 6.54 0.56 6.58
C ASN A 31 6.37 1.97 7.15
N ASN A 32 5.81 2.06 8.35
CA ASN A 32 5.36 3.31 8.95
C ASN A 32 6.50 3.92 9.78
N ASP A 33 6.94 5.12 9.42
CA ASP A 33 7.90 5.90 10.17
C ASP A 33 7.19 6.91 11.07
N ALA A 34 7.11 6.60 12.36
CA ALA A 34 6.49 7.46 13.34
C ALA A 34 7.34 8.71 13.69
N LYS A 35 8.65 8.72 13.39
CA LYS A 35 9.53 9.85 13.66
C LYS A 35 9.37 10.92 12.59
N GLU A 36 9.37 10.48 11.33
CA GLU A 36 9.21 11.37 10.17
C GLU A 36 7.72 11.62 9.83
N ASN A 37 6.80 10.89 10.46
CA ASN A 37 5.36 10.92 10.20
C ASN A 37 5.03 10.60 8.73
N VAL A 38 5.65 9.53 8.21
CA VAL A 38 5.54 9.08 6.82
C VAL A 38 5.16 7.59 6.76
N ILE A 39 4.36 7.23 5.75
CA ILE A 39 4.05 5.85 5.37
C ILE A 39 4.83 5.53 4.10
N HIS A 40 5.81 4.63 4.19
CA HIS A 40 6.49 4.08 3.02
C HIS A 40 5.65 2.93 2.47
N ALA A 41 4.95 3.17 1.36
CA ALA A 41 4.09 2.18 0.73
C ALA A 41 4.80 1.52 -0.45
N ALA A 42 4.57 0.22 -0.63
CA ALA A 42 5.07 -0.52 -1.77
C ALA A 42 4.03 -1.50 -2.29
N VAL A 43 3.99 -1.69 -3.61
CA VAL A 43 3.17 -2.71 -4.28
C VAL A 43 4.06 -3.57 -5.18
N TYR A 44 3.70 -4.84 -5.34
CA TYR A 44 4.49 -5.80 -6.11
C TYR A 44 3.67 -7.06 -6.42
N SER A 45 4.13 -7.85 -7.38
CA SER A 45 3.68 -9.22 -7.59
C SER A 45 4.67 -10.22 -7.00
N GLN A 46 4.27 -11.50 -6.84
CA GLN A 46 5.04 -12.57 -6.18
C GLN A 46 5.02 -12.57 -4.64
N LEU A 47 5.39 -13.71 -4.05
CA LEU A 47 5.26 -13.97 -2.61
C LEU A 47 6.25 -13.19 -1.74
N CYS A 48 7.40 -12.76 -2.28
CA CYS A 48 8.49 -12.14 -1.54
C CYS A 48 8.81 -10.73 -2.06
N TYR A 49 8.73 -9.72 -1.17
CA TYR A 49 9.07 -8.33 -1.47
C TYR A 49 10.50 -8.16 -2.03
N GLU A 50 11.46 -8.84 -1.41
CA GLU A 50 12.89 -8.74 -1.73
C GLU A 50 13.25 -9.34 -3.10
N LEU A 51 12.37 -10.18 -3.66
CA LEU A 51 12.60 -10.88 -4.92
C LEU A 51 11.69 -10.39 -6.05
N ALA A 52 10.73 -9.51 -5.75
CA ALA A 52 9.82 -8.99 -6.75
C ALA A 52 10.56 -8.03 -7.70
N ALA A 53 10.40 -8.24 -9.00
CA ALA A 53 11.03 -7.42 -10.04
C ALA A 53 10.25 -6.13 -10.36
N ASP A 54 9.01 -6.04 -9.87
CA ASP A 54 8.01 -5.02 -10.21
C ASP A 54 7.62 -4.17 -8.99
N VAL A 55 8.51 -4.06 -8.01
CA VAL A 55 8.28 -3.24 -6.83
C VAL A 55 8.11 -1.77 -7.24
N ALA A 56 6.96 -1.19 -6.90
CA ALA A 56 6.72 0.24 -6.98
C ALA A 56 6.53 0.80 -5.58
N GLU A 57 7.35 1.78 -5.22
CA GLU A 57 7.33 2.45 -3.92
C GLU A 57 6.80 3.88 -4.05
N GLN A 58 6.11 4.35 -3.02
CA GLN A 58 5.74 5.74 -2.86
C GLN A 58 5.52 6.09 -1.39
N ASP A 59 5.99 7.27 -1.01
CA ASP A 59 5.83 7.80 0.34
C ASP A 59 4.59 8.69 0.43
N PHE A 60 3.92 8.61 1.57
CA PHE A 60 2.74 9.41 1.88
C PHE A 60 2.86 10.00 3.29
N PRO A 61 2.43 11.25 3.52
CA PRO A 61 2.27 11.78 4.86
C PRO A 61 1.34 10.90 5.71
N TRP A 62 1.66 10.74 6.99
CA TRP A 62 0.80 10.02 7.94
C TRP A 62 -0.25 10.96 8.55
N ASP A 63 -1.15 11.46 7.70
CA ASP A 63 -2.31 12.27 8.04
C ASP A 63 -3.52 11.88 7.15
N ASP A 64 -4.65 12.58 7.31
CA ASP A 64 -5.88 12.24 6.56
C ASP A 64 -5.69 12.39 5.05
N ASP A 65 -5.07 13.48 4.58
CA ASP A 65 -4.86 13.73 3.15
C ASP A 65 -3.88 12.73 2.54
N GLY A 66 -2.79 12.41 3.26
CA GLY A 66 -1.81 11.42 2.83
C GLY A 66 -2.39 10.01 2.78
N VAL A 67 -3.27 9.64 3.72
CA VAL A 67 -3.97 8.35 3.68
C VAL A 67 -4.98 8.29 2.53
N GLU A 68 -5.69 9.36 2.21
CA GLU A 68 -6.56 9.39 1.03
C GLU A 68 -5.76 9.30 -0.29
N ALA A 69 -4.62 9.99 -0.38
CA ALA A 69 -3.70 9.88 -1.51
C ALA A 69 -3.15 8.45 -1.66
N LEU A 70 -2.78 7.81 -0.54
CA LEU A 70 -2.35 6.41 -0.50
C LEU A 70 -3.43 5.46 -1.02
N LYS A 71 -4.68 5.63 -0.59
CA LYS A 71 -5.81 4.81 -1.09
C LYS A 71 -6.00 4.95 -2.59
N ALA A 72 -5.96 6.18 -3.10
CA ALA A 72 -6.09 6.44 -4.53
C ALA A 72 -4.94 5.80 -5.32
N TRP A 73 -3.72 5.89 -4.79
CA TRP A 73 -2.56 5.25 -5.39
C TRP A 73 -2.69 3.72 -5.42
N LEU A 74 -3.01 3.08 -4.28
CA LEU A 74 -3.24 1.63 -4.19
C LEU A 74 -4.32 1.17 -5.16
N GLN A 75 -5.41 1.95 -5.28
CA GLN A 75 -6.48 1.65 -6.23
C GLN A 75 -5.98 1.66 -7.67
N SER A 76 -5.22 2.68 -8.08
CA SER A 76 -4.69 2.74 -9.46
C SER A 76 -3.69 1.61 -9.75
N ARG A 77 -2.87 1.23 -8.77
CA ARG A 77 -1.93 0.11 -8.88
C ARG A 77 -2.66 -1.22 -9.02
N TYR A 78 -3.73 -1.41 -8.25
CA TYR A 78 -4.56 -2.60 -8.34
C TYR A 78 -5.29 -2.68 -9.70
N GLU A 79 -5.83 -1.57 -10.20
CA GLU A 79 -6.48 -1.52 -11.53
C GLU A 79 -5.49 -1.83 -12.66
N ALA A 80 -4.28 -1.29 -12.60
CA ALA A 80 -3.21 -1.60 -13.55
C ALA A 80 -2.82 -3.08 -13.50
N TYR A 81 -2.72 -3.66 -12.29
CA TYR A 81 -2.49 -5.09 -12.11
C TYR A 81 -3.62 -5.93 -12.73
N CYS A 82 -4.89 -5.59 -12.47
CA CYS A 82 -6.02 -6.29 -13.07
C CYS A 82 -5.99 -6.20 -14.60
N ALA A 83 -5.71 -5.04 -15.18
CA ALA A 83 -5.64 -4.86 -16.63
C ALA A 83 -4.52 -5.71 -17.27
N ALA A 84 -3.40 -5.91 -16.56
CA ALA A 84 -2.28 -6.73 -17.03
C ALA A 84 -2.51 -8.25 -16.87
N ASN A 85 -3.49 -8.67 -16.07
CA ASN A 85 -3.75 -10.07 -15.69
C ASN A 85 -5.20 -10.50 -15.96
N ALA A 86 -5.93 -9.77 -16.80
CA ALA A 86 -7.31 -10.06 -17.20
C ALA A 86 -7.42 -11.14 -18.28
#